data_AF-A0A7J2TRE2-F1
#
_entry.id   AF-A0A7J2TRE2-F1
#
_cell.length_a   1.000
_cell.length_b   1.000
_cell.length_c   1.000
_cell.angle_alpha   90.00
_cell.angle_beta   90.00
_cell.angle_gamma   90.00
#
_symmetry.space_group_name_H-M   'P 1'
#
loop_
_entity.id
_entity.type
_entity.pdbx_description
1 polymer ?
#
loop_
_entity_poly.entity_id
_entity_poly.type
_entity_poly.pdbx_seq_one_letter_code
_entity_poly.pdbx_strand_id
1 'polypeptide(L)'
;MKFTFFSKEKERLFADAVEVGLRIKIWSGETMERFNINTAKSFLGKNVNVHLKDGSVIVNVLFSEILKDDFGRETFVKCVPYRKENEFKIPLKSIAWAELLNLNLIFINANN
;
A
#
# COMPACT_ATOMS: atom_id res chain seq x y z
N MET A 1 -18.15 1.79 9.79
CA MET A 1 -18.34 1.13 8.48
C MET A 1 -17.00 0.51 8.10
N LYS A 2 -16.92 -0.81 7.95
CA LYS A 2 -15.69 -1.58 7.70
C LYS A 2 -15.81 -2.13 6.28
N PHE A 3 -14.95 -1.68 5.37
CA PHE A 3 -14.96 -2.20 4.00
C PHE A 3 -13.87 -3.26 3.86
N THR A 4 -14.29 -4.52 3.76
CA THR A 4 -13.41 -5.63 3.40
C THR A 4 -13.57 -5.85 1.90
N PHE A 5 -12.56 -5.52 1.10
CA PHE A 5 -12.56 -5.87 -0.33
C PHE A 5 -11.69 -7.10 -0.56
N PHE A 6 -12.32 -8.24 -0.79
CA PHE A 6 -11.82 -9.24 -1.73
C PHE A 6 -12.79 -9.24 -2.91
N SER A 7 -12.34 -8.79 -4.07
CA SER A 7 -13.16 -8.76 -5.29
C SER A 7 -13.30 -10.17 -5.87
N LYS A 8 -14.54 -10.61 -6.15
CA LYS A 8 -14.86 -11.84 -6.90
C LYS A 8 -14.13 -11.94 -8.25
N GLU A 9 -13.71 -10.80 -8.79
CA GLU A 9 -12.96 -10.71 -10.05
C GLU A 9 -11.58 -11.37 -9.95
N LYS A 10 -10.93 -11.34 -8.77
CA LYS A 10 -9.65 -12.03 -8.56
C LYS A 10 -9.79 -13.55 -8.54
N GLU A 11 -10.90 -14.10 -8.06
CA GLU A 11 -11.17 -15.54 -8.09
C GLU A 11 -11.42 -16.03 -9.52
N ARG A 12 -12.12 -15.24 -10.34
CA ARG A 12 -12.38 -15.57 -11.75
C ARG A 12 -11.09 -15.54 -12.58
N LEU A 13 -10.29 -14.49 -12.44
CA LEU A 13 -8.98 -14.38 -13.11
C LEU A 13 -8.02 -15.52 -12.72
N PHE A 14 -8.17 -16.10 -11.52
CA PHE A 14 -7.41 -17.28 -11.12
C PHE A 14 -7.88 -18.56 -11.82
N ALA A 15 -9.19 -18.80 -11.86
CA ALA A 15 -9.76 -19.98 -12.53
C ALA A 15 -9.35 -20.01 -14.01
N ASP A 16 -9.49 -18.89 -14.71
CA ASP A 16 -9.14 -18.75 -16.13
C ASP A 16 -7.63 -18.98 -16.36
N ALA A 17 -6.78 -18.54 -15.44
CA ALA A 17 -5.33 -18.67 -15.57
C ALA A 17 -4.79 -20.09 -15.28
N VAL A 18 -5.42 -20.79 -14.34
CA VAL A 18 -5.11 -22.20 -14.05
C VAL A 18 -5.47 -23.08 -15.25
N GLU A 19 -6.60 -22.78 -15.91
CA GLU A 19 -7.08 -23.51 -17.08
C GLU A 19 -6.09 -23.43 -18.27
N VAL A 20 -5.44 -22.27 -18.47
CA VAL A 20 -4.45 -22.07 -19.54
C VAL A 20 -3.02 -22.47 -19.15
N GLY A 21 -2.82 -23.10 -17.98
CA GLY A 21 -1.50 -23.53 -17.50
C GLY A 21 -0.56 -22.38 -17.14
N LEU A 22 -1.08 -21.17 -16.97
CA LEU A 22 -0.30 -20.00 -16.57
C LEU A 22 0.03 -20.13 -15.08
N ARG A 23 1.31 -20.23 -14.75
CA ARG A 23 1.77 -20.35 -13.37
C ARG A 23 1.68 -18.99 -12.66
N ILE A 24 0.47 -18.58 -12.28
CA ILE A 24 0.25 -17.39 -11.48
C ILE A 24 0.64 -17.70 -10.03
N LYS A 25 1.63 -16.97 -9.49
CA LYS A 25 1.92 -17.00 -8.06
C LYS A 25 0.81 -16.23 -7.34
N ILE A 26 -0.22 -16.95 -6.92
CA ILE A 26 -1.27 -16.40 -6.05
C ILE A 26 -0.69 -16.29 -4.65
N TRP A 27 -0.70 -15.07 -4.12
CA TRP A 27 -0.31 -14.78 -2.76
C TRP A 27 -1.42 -15.30 -1.83
N SER A 28 -1.28 -16.53 -1.34
CA SER A 28 -2.03 -16.96 -0.16
C SER A 28 -1.60 -16.04 1.00
N GLY A 29 -2.56 -15.51 1.75
CA GLY A 29 -2.31 -14.56 2.84
C GLY A 29 -1.48 -15.10 4.02
N GLU A 30 -0.85 -16.27 3.87
CA GLU A 30 -0.12 -16.96 4.94
C GLU A 30 1.35 -16.54 5.05
N THR A 31 1.94 -15.93 4.02
CA THR A 31 3.30 -15.36 4.10
C THR A 31 3.49 -14.14 3.20
N MET A 32 2.68 -13.10 3.35
CA MET A 32 3.17 -11.78 2.93
C MET A 32 4.38 -11.48 3.83
N GLU A 33 5.56 -11.31 3.25
CA GLU A 33 6.69 -10.77 4.01
C GLU A 33 6.19 -9.52 4.71
N ARG A 34 6.25 -9.51 6.05
CA ARG A 34 5.76 -8.39 6.84
C ARG A 34 6.33 -7.11 6.24
N PHE A 35 5.47 -6.11 6.02
CA PHE A 35 5.92 -4.80 5.59
C PHE A 35 7.06 -4.34 6.50
N ASN A 36 8.25 -4.24 5.92
CA ASN A 36 9.49 -4.07 6.68
C ASN A 36 10.20 -2.76 6.27
N ILE A 37 11.30 -2.46 6.95
CA ILE A 37 12.04 -1.22 6.76
C ILE A 37 12.57 -1.11 5.32
N ASN A 38 13.02 -2.22 4.72
CA ASN A 38 13.56 -2.20 3.35
C ASN A 38 12.44 -1.90 2.34
N THR A 39 11.26 -2.48 2.53
CA THR A 39 10.07 -2.16 1.75
C THR A 39 9.69 -0.69 1.93
N ALA A 40 9.63 -0.18 3.17
CA ALA A 40 9.31 1.23 3.40
C ALA A 40 10.33 2.18 2.75
N LYS A 41 11.62 1.84 2.77
CA LYS A 41 12.68 2.62 2.12
C LYS A 41 12.48 2.75 0.62
N SER A 42 11.97 1.71 -0.05
CA SER A 42 11.75 1.76 -1.51
C SER A 42 10.63 2.73 -1.92
N PHE A 43 9.76 3.12 -0.97
CA PHE A 43 8.67 4.06 -1.16
C PHE A 43 9.01 5.51 -0.75
N LEU A 44 10.17 5.76 -0.13
CA LEU A 44 10.59 7.13 0.22
C LEU A 44 10.59 8.04 -1.02
N GLY A 45 10.06 9.25 -0.85
CA GLY A 45 9.90 10.24 -1.91
C GLY A 45 8.76 9.97 -2.90
N LYS A 46 7.93 8.94 -2.68
CA LYS A 46 6.82 8.56 -3.57
C LYS A 46 5.47 8.76 -2.89
N ASN A 47 4.47 9.13 -3.71
CA ASN A 47 3.08 9.10 -3.30
C ASN A 47 2.56 7.66 -3.34
N VAL A 48 1.93 7.23 -2.26
CA VAL A 48 1.43 5.88 -2.09
C VAL A 48 0.04 5.87 -1.47
N ASN A 49 -0.68 4.77 -1.68
CA ASN A 49 -1.80 4.37 -0.85
C ASN A 49 -1.30 3.38 0.20
N VAL A 50 -1.57 3.65 1.47
CA VAL A 50 -1.12 2.82 2.60
C VAL A 50 -2.28 1.99 3.09
N HIS A 51 -2.11 0.67 3.10
CA HIS A 51 -3.09 -0.25 3.64
C HIS A 51 -2.65 -0.66 5.05
N LEU A 52 -3.52 -0.42 6.02
CA LEU A 52 -3.28 -0.75 7.43
C LEU A 52 -3.86 -2.12 7.78
N LYS A 53 -3.32 -2.74 8.83
CA LYS A 53 -3.74 -4.06 9.29
C LYS A 53 -5.15 -4.10 9.88
N ASP A 54 -5.69 -2.96 10.31
CA ASP A 54 -7.08 -2.83 10.77
C ASP A 54 -8.09 -2.82 9.60
N GLY A 55 -7.60 -2.76 8.36
CA GLY A 55 -8.40 -2.69 7.12
C GLY A 55 -8.60 -1.26 6.61
N SER A 56 -8.12 -0.25 7.33
CA SER A 56 -8.20 1.15 6.90
C SER A 56 -7.19 1.44 5.78
N VAL A 57 -7.50 2.41 4.91
CA VAL A 57 -6.62 2.83 3.81
C VAL A 57 -6.40 4.34 3.88
N ILE A 58 -5.14 4.75 3.83
CA ILE A 58 -4.74 6.16 3.75
C ILE A 58 -4.24 6.43 2.34
N VAL A 59 -4.96 7.26 1.59
CA VAL A 59 -4.73 7.46 0.16
C VAL A 59 -3.89 8.70 -0.13
N ASN A 60 -3.10 8.63 -1.20
CA ASN A 60 -2.33 9.74 -1.75
C ASN A 60 -1.50 10.49 -0.70
N VAL A 61 -0.62 9.75 -0.03
CA VAL A 61 0.33 10.30 0.94
C VAL A 61 1.75 10.10 0.45
N LEU A 62 2.59 11.11 0.65
CA LEU A 62 4.02 11.04 0.40
C LEU A 62 4.71 10.32 1.56
N PHE A 63 5.46 9.26 1.27
CA PHE A 63 6.40 8.69 2.23
C PHE A 63 7.62 9.60 2.32
N SER A 64 7.72 10.38 3.38
CA SER A 64 8.75 11.42 3.53
C SER A 64 10.01 10.87 4.22
N GLU A 65 9.85 10.24 5.39
CA GLU A 65 10.97 9.81 6.22
C GLU A 65 10.64 8.51 6.97
N ILE A 66 11.69 7.78 7.37
CA ILE A 66 11.57 6.68 8.34
C ILE A 66 12.21 7.14 9.64
N LEU A 67 11.44 7.09 10.72
CA LEU A 67 11.84 7.51 12.05
C LEU A 67 11.93 6.29 12.97
N LYS A 68 12.83 6.35 13.93
CA LYS A 68 12.87 5.43 15.07
C LYS A 68 12.56 6.22 16.34
N ASP A 69 11.94 5.58 17.31
CA ASP A 69 11.86 6.15 18.66
C ASP A 69 13.25 6.23 19.31
N ASP A 70 13.36 7.03 20.37
CA ASP A 70 14.61 7.28 21.08
C ASP A 70 15.20 5.99 21.70
N PHE A 71 14.36 4.98 21.93
CA PHE A 71 14.75 3.68 22.46
C PHE A 71 14.99 2.61 21.37
N GLY A 72 14.80 2.94 20.10
CA GLY A 72 14.95 2.04 18.95
C GLY A 72 13.98 0.85 18.91
N ARG A 73 12.92 0.86 19.71
CA ARG A 73 11.92 -0.21 19.84
C ARG A 73 10.84 -0.13 18.77
N GLU A 74 10.56 1.07 18.27
CA GLU A 74 9.49 1.30 17.30
C GLU A 74 9.98 2.11 16.11
N THR A 75 9.59 1.66 14.92
CA THR A 75 9.88 2.35 13.66
C THR A 75 8.59 2.92 13.10
N PHE A 76 8.65 4.16 12.67
CA PHE A 76 7.54 4.92 12.10
C PHE A 76 7.86 5.34 10.67
N VAL A 77 6.84 5.41 9.84
CA VAL A 77 6.89 6.10 8.54
C VAL A 77 6.22 7.45 8.71
N LYS A 78 6.93 8.52 8.37
CA LYS A 78 6.41 9.87 8.30
C LYS A 78 5.75 10.09 6.95
N CYS A 79 4.49 10.48 6.98
CA CYS A 79 3.64 10.66 5.81
C CYS A 79 3.16 12.10 5.70
N VAL A 80 3.11 12.62 4.48
CA VAL A 80 2.57 13.96 4.18
C VAL A 80 1.38 13.81 3.22
N PRO A 81 0.15 14.19 3.61
CA PRO A 81 -0.99 14.13 2.69
C PRO A 81 -0.87 15.14 1.56
N TYR A 82 -1.33 14.74 0.37
CA TYR A 82 -1.41 15.66 -0.77
C TYR A 82 -2.29 16.88 -0.43
N ARG A 83 -1.77 18.09 -0.67
CA ARG A 83 -2.41 19.40 -0.39
C ARG A 83 -2.62 19.76 1.09
N LYS A 84 -2.06 19.02 2.05
CA LYS A 84 -2.12 19.37 3.47
C LYS A 84 -0.74 19.48 4.07
N GLU A 85 -0.55 20.46 4.95
CA GLU A 85 0.73 20.69 5.65
C GLU A 85 0.92 19.82 6.88
N ASN A 86 -0.16 19.18 7.37
CA ASN A 86 -0.09 18.38 8.59
C ASN A 86 0.48 16.99 8.31
N GLU A 87 1.78 16.87 8.58
CA GLU A 87 2.51 15.60 8.60
C GLU A 87 2.02 14.70 9.74
N PHE A 88 2.06 13.40 9.53
CA PHE A 88 1.70 12.42 10.56
C PHE A 88 2.61 11.19 10.49
N LYS A 89 2.63 10.39 11.55
CA LYS A 89 3.51 9.22 11.68
C LYS A 89 2.66 7.95 11.79
N ILE A 90 3.00 6.93 11.01
CA ILE A 90 2.36 5.62 11.04
C ILE A 90 3.37 4.61 11.60
N PRO A 91 3.03 3.84 12.65
CA PRO A 91 3.88 2.74 13.08
C PRO A 91 4.06 1.72 11.96
N LEU A 92 5.30 1.36 11.63
CA LEU A 92 5.61 0.39 10.56
C LEU A 92 4.87 -0.94 10.78
N LYS A 93 4.76 -1.36 12.05
CA LYS A 93 4.06 -2.59 12.46
C LYS A 93 2.55 -2.57 12.15
N SER A 94 1.96 -1.39 11.98
CA SER A 94 0.53 -1.22 11.65
C SER A 94 0.26 -1.27 10.15
N ILE A 95 1.29 -1.13 9.31
CA ILE A 95 1.19 -1.18 7.86
C ILE A 95 1.12 -2.64 7.42
N ALA A 96 0.12 -2.97 6.61
CA ALA A 96 0.00 -4.27 5.96
C ALA A 96 0.80 -4.28 4.66
N TRP A 97 0.58 -3.29 3.79
CA TRP A 97 1.30 -3.09 2.54
C TRP A 97 1.09 -1.66 2.01
N ALA A 98 1.82 -1.28 0.94
CA ALA A 98 1.67 0.02 0.29
C ALA A 98 1.65 -0.15 -1.25
N GLU A 99 0.84 0.66 -1.91
CA GLU A 99 0.70 0.73 -3.36
C GLU A 99 1.23 2.07 -3.88
N LEU A 100 2.05 2.06 -4.92
CA LEU A 100 2.52 3.30 -5.54
C LEU A 100 1.37 3.98 -6.28
N LEU A 101 1.15 5.27 -6.02
CA LEU A 101 0.12 6.02 -6.71
C LEU A 101 0.52 6.20 -8.18
N ASN A 102 -0.12 5.44 -9.06
CA ASN A 102 0.08 5.58 -10.49
C ASN A 102 -0.76 6.74 -11.03
N LEU A 103 -0.11 7.85 -11.38
CA LEU A 103 -0.76 9.05 -11.92
C LEU A 103 -1.15 8.92 -13.41
N ASN A 104 -0.95 7.76 -14.05
CA ASN A 104 -1.29 7.55 -15.47
C ASN A 104 -2.80 7.53 -15.79
N LEU A 105 -3.68 7.97 -14.87
CA LEU A 105 -5.14 7.91 -15.01
C LEU A 105 -5.84 9.28 -15.10
N ILE A 106 -5.14 10.40 -15.30
CA ILE A 106 -5.78 11.75 -15.29
C ILE A 106 -5.75 12.49 -16.66
N PHE A 107 -5.24 11.88 -17.74
CA PHE A 107 -5.21 12.53 -19.06
C PHE A 107 -6.03 11.83 -20.16
N ILE A 108 -7.14 11.17 -19.80
CA ILE A 108 -8.08 10.60 -20.79
C ILE A 108 -9.50 11.06 -20.42
N ASN A 109 -9.81 12.34 -20.64
CA ASN A 109 -11.16 12.85 -20.97
C ASN A 109 -11.30 14.39 -20.98
N ALA A 110 -10.22 15.17 -20.88
CA ALA A 110 -10.31 16.64 -20.92
C ALA A 110 -10.38 17.24 -22.34
N ASN A 111 -10.87 16.49 -23.34
CA ASN A 111 -11.13 17.01 -24.69
C ASN A 111 -12.46 16.45 -25.20
N ASN A 112 -13.57 17.11 -24.87
CA ASN A 112 -14.83 17.06 -25.62
C ASN A 112 -15.20 18.49 -25.98
#